data_AF-A0A1A8MUT6-F1
#
_entry.id   AF-A0A1A8MUT6-F1
#
_cell.length_a   1.000
_cell.length_b   1.000
_cell.length_c   1.000
_cell.angle_alpha   90.00
_cell.angle_beta   90.00
_cell.angle_gamma   90.00
#
_symmetry.space_group_name_H-M   'P 1'
#
loop_
_entity.id
_entity.type
_entity.pdbx_description
1 polymer ?
#
loop_
_entity_poly.entity_id
_entity_poly.type
_entity_poly.pdbx_seq_one_letter_code
_entity_poly.pdbx_strand_id
1 'polypeptide(L)'
;HSGAKATDLQISSQAATPLILEMKFLRNHTDIIRAKAEAEAALAKERAGYVQMKLEVKQKGIITDNLMKTIETLQAEKTNLQSNKTILEENCDRCPPGWQILKNSCYFFSENQAASKKNWFDSRADCISKGGDLLVINNMEEQMLVNDNFRRLDRV
;
A
#
# COMPACT_ATOMS: atom_id res chain seq x y z
N HIS A 1 34.96 -51.65 80.75
CA HIS A 1 33.58 -51.14 80.75
C HIS A 1 33.05 -51.06 79.34
N SER A 2 31.78 -51.41 79.20
CA SER A 2 31.00 -51.75 78.01
C SER A 2 30.84 -50.62 76.99
N GLY A 3 31.22 -50.87 75.74
CA GLY A 3 30.75 -50.12 74.57
C GLY A 3 29.45 -50.73 74.06
N ALA A 4 28.37 -49.94 74.01
CA ALA A 4 27.11 -50.34 73.41
C ALA A 4 27.25 -50.36 71.88
N LYS A 5 27.19 -51.55 71.28
CA LYS A 5 27.06 -51.70 69.82
C LYS A 5 25.64 -51.30 69.42
N ALA A 6 25.54 -50.34 68.50
CA ALA A 6 24.30 -50.06 67.79
C ALA A 6 23.84 -51.36 67.12
N THR A 7 22.75 -51.94 67.62
CA THR A 7 22.06 -53.04 66.96
C THR A 7 21.34 -52.48 65.74
N ASP A 8 21.89 -52.73 64.57
CA ASP A 8 21.21 -52.51 63.30
C ASP A 8 19.84 -53.19 63.32
N LEU A 9 18.77 -52.39 63.23
CA LEU A 9 17.41 -52.86 63.00
C LEU A 9 17.34 -53.49 61.61
N GLN A 10 17.70 -54.77 61.50
CA GLN A 10 17.41 -55.58 60.32
C GLN A 10 15.91 -55.88 60.27
N ILE A 11 15.15 -54.96 59.68
CA ILE A 11 13.75 -55.19 59.33
C ILE A 11 13.72 -56.22 58.19
N SER A 12 13.07 -57.36 58.43
CA SER A 12 12.87 -58.40 57.41
C SER A 12 12.20 -57.81 56.16
N SER A 13 12.74 -58.10 54.97
CA SER A 13 12.23 -57.58 53.70
C SER A 13 10.75 -57.91 53.48
N GLN A 14 10.26 -59.02 54.05
CA GLN A 14 8.85 -59.41 54.01
C GLN A 14 7.92 -58.50 54.83
N ALA A 15 8.40 -57.94 55.94
CA ALA A 15 7.64 -57.00 56.76
C ALA A 15 7.53 -55.61 56.13
N ALA A 16 8.44 -55.25 55.22
CA ALA A 16 8.45 -53.96 54.52
C ALA A 16 7.63 -53.94 53.21
N THR A 17 7.33 -55.10 52.62
CA THR A 17 6.62 -55.21 51.33
C THR A 17 5.27 -54.46 51.27
N PRO A 18 4.38 -54.54 52.29
CA PRO A 18 3.10 -53.84 52.24
C PRO A 18 3.27 -52.32 52.17
N LEU A 19 4.23 -51.78 52.93
CA LEU A 19 4.52 -50.35 52.94
C LEU A 19 5.13 -49.87 51.61
N ILE A 20 5.96 -50.69 50.96
CA ILE A 20 6.53 -50.39 49.64
C ILE A 20 5.43 -50.33 48.57
N LEU A 21 4.44 -51.22 48.63
CA LEU A 21 3.30 -51.21 47.72
C LEU A 21 2.45 -49.95 47.90
N GLU A 22 2.16 -49.56 49.14
CA GLU A 22 1.43 -48.33 49.46
C GLU A 22 2.19 -47.07 48.96
N MET A 23 3.50 -47.00 49.18
CA MET A 23 4.33 -45.90 48.68
C MET A 23 4.33 -45.80 47.15
N LYS A 24 4.36 -46.93 46.44
CA LYS A 24 4.27 -46.96 44.97
C LYS A 24 2.88 -46.50 44.49
N PHE A 25 1.83 -46.93 45.18
CA PHE A 25 0.46 -46.51 44.89
C PHE A 25 0.29 -44.99 45.06
N LEU A 26 0.77 -44.43 46.17
CA LEU A 26 0.72 -42.99 46.47
C LEU A 26 1.58 -42.16 45.51
N ARG A 27 2.77 -42.63 45.14
CA ARG A 27 3.61 -41.98 44.12
C ARG A 27 2.88 -41.90 42.78
N ASN A 28 2.30 -43.01 42.32
CA ASN A 28 1.56 -43.06 41.07
C ASN A 28 0.35 -42.10 41.07
N HIS A 29 -0.39 -42.02 42.18
CA HIS A 29 -1.48 -41.04 42.32
C HIS A 29 -0.98 -39.59 42.25
N THR A 30 0.14 -39.30 42.88
CA THR A 30 0.76 -37.97 42.85
C THR A 30 1.19 -37.58 41.44
N ASP A 31 1.73 -38.53 40.67
CA ASP A 31 2.12 -38.33 39.27
C ASP A 31 0.92 -38.04 38.37
N ILE A 32 -0.18 -38.77 38.56
CA ILE A 32 -1.44 -38.54 37.82
C ILE A 32 -2.03 -37.16 38.13
N ILE A 33 -2.05 -36.75 39.41
CA ILE A 33 -2.56 -35.44 39.82
C ILE A 33 -1.74 -34.32 39.19
N ARG A 34 -0.40 -34.45 39.19
CA ARG A 34 0.50 -33.50 38.56
C ARG A 34 0.27 -33.42 37.05
N ALA A 35 0.22 -34.56 36.36
CA ALA A 35 -0.03 -34.60 34.92
C ALA A 35 -1.38 -33.97 34.55
N LYS A 36 -2.41 -34.17 35.38
CA LYS A 36 -3.71 -33.50 35.21
C LYS A 36 -3.59 -31.97 35.35
N ALA A 37 -2.91 -31.49 36.40
CA ALA A 37 -2.72 -30.06 36.61
C ALA A 37 -1.92 -29.40 35.46
N GLU A 38 -0.90 -30.08 34.94
CA GLU A 38 -0.13 -29.63 33.78
C GLU A 38 -1.00 -29.57 32.51
N ALA A 39 -1.83 -30.58 32.27
CA ALA A 39 -2.77 -30.60 31.15
C ALA A 39 -3.84 -29.49 31.26
N GLU A 40 -4.36 -29.23 32.46
CA GLU A 40 -5.31 -28.14 32.72
C GLU A 40 -4.67 -26.77 32.48
N ALA A 41 -3.42 -26.57 32.91
CA ALA A 41 -2.66 -25.36 32.64
C ALA A 41 -2.38 -25.16 31.14
N ALA A 42 -2.02 -26.22 30.42
CA ALA A 42 -1.83 -26.19 28.98
C ALA A 42 -3.14 -25.84 28.24
N LEU A 43 -4.26 -26.44 28.65
CA LEU A 43 -5.58 -26.13 28.09
C LEU A 43 -5.99 -24.68 28.37
N ALA A 44 -5.72 -24.15 29.56
CA ALA A 44 -5.99 -22.76 29.90
C ALA A 44 -5.19 -21.80 29.02
N LYS A 45 -3.92 -22.11 28.74
CA LYS A 45 -3.06 -21.33 27.85
C LYS A 45 -3.58 -21.31 26.41
N GLU A 46 -3.95 -22.48 25.88
CA GLU A 46 -4.53 -22.58 24.53
C GLU A 46 -5.86 -21.81 24.42
N ARG A 47 -6.73 -21.92 25.43
CA ARG A 47 -7.98 -21.15 25.48
C ARG A 47 -7.74 -19.64 25.48
N ALA A 48 -6.76 -19.17 26.26
CA ALA A 48 -6.39 -17.75 26.27
C ALA A 48 -5.87 -17.30 24.89
N GLY A 49 -5.03 -18.11 24.25
CA GLY A 49 -4.53 -17.86 22.89
C GLY A 49 -5.65 -17.79 21.84
N TYR A 50 -6.62 -18.72 21.89
CA TYR A 50 -7.78 -18.70 21.00
C TYR A 50 -8.64 -17.45 21.19
N VAL A 51 -8.90 -17.04 22.43
CA VAL A 51 -9.67 -15.81 22.72
C VAL A 51 -8.96 -14.58 22.16
N GLN A 52 -7.64 -14.50 22.33
CA GLN A 52 -6.83 -13.41 21.79
C GLN A 52 -6.88 -13.37 20.25
N MET A 53 -6.64 -14.51 19.60
CA MET A 53 -6.72 -14.63 18.15
C MET A 53 -8.10 -14.21 17.62
N LYS A 54 -9.17 -14.61 18.30
CA LYS A 54 -10.54 -14.25 17.92
C LYS A 54 -10.78 -12.73 18.01
N LEU A 55 -10.17 -12.05 18.98
CA LEU A 55 -10.24 -10.60 19.10
C LEU A 55 -9.51 -9.91 17.94
N GLU A 56 -8.32 -10.39 17.58
CA GLU A 56 -7.55 -9.86 16.45
C GLU A 56 -8.27 -10.02 15.12
N VAL A 57 -8.92 -11.17 14.89
CA VAL A 57 -9.72 -11.41 13.68
C VAL A 57 -10.88 -10.41 13.61
N LYS A 58 -11.58 -10.15 14.72
CA LYS A 58 -12.66 -9.15 14.77
C LYS A 58 -12.13 -7.75 14.45
N GLN A 59 -10.99 -7.38 15.02
CA GLN A 59 -10.39 -6.07 14.78
C GLN A 59 -9.95 -5.91 13.31
N LYS A 60 -9.33 -6.95 12.72
CA LYS A 60 -8.96 -6.96 11.30
C LYS A 60 -10.17 -6.86 10.38
N GLY A 61 -11.32 -7.46 10.76
CA GLY A 61 -12.58 -7.29 10.04
C GLY A 61 -12.99 -5.81 9.94
N ILE A 62 -13.03 -5.11 11.08
CA ILE A 62 -13.38 -3.69 11.13
C ILE A 62 -12.44 -2.84 10.26
N ILE A 63 -11.13 -3.11 10.34
CA ILE A 63 -10.14 -2.41 9.53
C ILE A 63 -10.37 -2.66 8.04
N THR A 64 -10.67 -3.91 7.67
CA THR A 64 -10.91 -4.29 6.27
C THR A 64 -12.16 -3.60 5.71
N ASP A 65 -13.23 -3.53 6.48
CA ASP A 65 -14.47 -2.85 6.08
C ASP A 65 -14.23 -1.33 5.87
N ASN A 66 -13.48 -0.71 6.78
CA ASN A 66 -13.13 0.71 6.67
C ASN A 66 -12.23 1.00 5.45
N LEU A 67 -11.26 0.12 5.18
CA LEU A 67 -10.40 0.23 4.00
C LEU A 67 -11.22 0.08 2.71
N MET A 68 -12.15 -0.87 2.67
CA MET A 68 -13.02 -1.09 1.52
C MET A 68 -13.85 0.16 1.20
N LYS A 69 -14.46 0.77 2.22
CA LYS A 69 -15.21 2.04 2.08
C LYS A 69 -14.34 3.19 1.58
N THR A 70 -13.08 3.25 2.02
CA THR A 70 -12.14 4.27 1.57
C THR A 70 -11.78 4.08 0.09
N ILE A 71 -11.56 2.84 -0.34
CA ILE A 71 -11.28 2.49 -1.73
C ILE A 71 -12.45 2.89 -2.63
N GLU A 72 -13.69 2.57 -2.23
CA GLU A 72 -14.89 2.94 -2.99
C GLU A 72 -15.01 4.46 -3.16
N THR A 73 -14.76 5.22 -2.08
CA THR A 73 -14.80 6.69 -2.11
C THR A 73 -13.76 7.25 -3.08
N LEU A 74 -12.51 6.77 -2.99
CA LEU A 74 -11.43 7.21 -3.88
C LEU A 74 -11.68 6.83 -5.34
N GLN A 75 -12.30 5.67 -5.59
CA GLN A 75 -12.70 5.26 -6.94
C GLN A 75 -13.77 6.20 -7.51
N ALA A 76 -14.76 6.61 -6.70
CA ALA A 76 -15.79 7.56 -7.11
C ALA A 76 -15.23 8.97 -7.38
N GLU A 77 -14.29 9.45 -6.56
CA GLU A 77 -13.60 10.71 -6.83
C GLU A 77 -12.77 10.64 -8.12
N LYS A 78 -12.06 9.53 -8.33
CA LYS A 78 -11.28 9.31 -9.55
C LYS A 78 -12.16 9.35 -10.80
N THR A 79 -13.31 8.67 -10.80
CA THR A 79 -14.20 8.68 -11.97
C THR A 79 -14.76 10.07 -12.25
N ASN A 80 -15.11 10.83 -11.20
CA ASN A 80 -15.55 12.23 -11.33
C ASN A 80 -14.45 13.12 -11.92
N LEU A 81 -13.22 13.02 -11.41
CA LEU A 81 -12.08 13.78 -11.95
C LEU A 81 -11.78 13.40 -13.40
N GLN A 82 -11.90 12.12 -13.76
CA GLN A 82 -11.73 11.65 -15.14
C GLN A 82 -12.82 12.22 -16.06
N SER A 83 -14.10 12.21 -15.65
CA SER A 83 -15.16 12.82 -16.45
C SER A 83 -14.96 14.32 -16.62
N ASN A 84 -14.59 15.03 -15.55
CA ASN A 84 -14.33 16.47 -15.63
C ASN A 84 -13.16 16.77 -16.57
N LYS A 85 -12.11 15.95 -16.55
CA LYS A 85 -11.00 16.04 -17.50
C LYS A 85 -11.48 15.88 -18.94
N THR A 86 -12.25 14.85 -19.24
CA THR A 86 -12.79 14.62 -20.59
C THR A 86 -13.66 15.80 -21.05
N ILE A 87 -14.54 16.29 -20.18
CA ILE A 87 -15.37 17.47 -20.46
C ILE A 87 -14.51 18.70 -20.74
N LEU A 88 -13.43 18.93 -19.99
CA LEU A 88 -12.51 20.03 -20.23
C LEU A 88 -11.74 19.86 -21.55
N GLU A 89 -11.29 18.65 -21.88
CA GLU A 89 -10.62 18.35 -23.14
C GLU A 89 -11.55 18.54 -24.35
N GLU A 90 -12.82 18.19 -24.22
CA GLU A 90 -13.84 18.35 -25.27
C GLU A 90 -14.35 19.79 -25.40
N ASN A 91 -14.51 20.52 -24.28
CA ASN A 91 -15.03 21.90 -24.28
C ASN A 91 -13.94 22.97 -24.42
N CYS A 92 -12.66 22.62 -24.36
CA CYS A 92 -11.56 23.47 -24.84
C CYS A 92 -11.50 23.49 -26.37
N ASP A 93 -12.68 23.65 -26.99
CA ASP A 93 -12.89 23.65 -28.41
C ASP A 93 -12.14 24.84 -29.04
N ARG A 94 -10.97 24.48 -29.57
CA ARG A 94 -10.29 25.04 -30.73
C ARG A 94 -9.57 26.37 -30.49
N CYS A 95 -8.30 26.32 -30.85
CA CYS A 95 -7.55 27.53 -31.13
C CYS A 95 -8.32 28.43 -32.11
N PRO A 96 -8.13 29.76 -32.04
CA PRO A 96 -8.80 30.68 -32.95
C PRO A 96 -8.60 30.26 -34.41
N PRO A 97 -9.51 30.62 -35.34
CA PRO A 97 -9.35 30.27 -36.75
C PRO A 97 -7.95 30.61 -37.30
N GLY A 98 -7.30 29.65 -37.96
CA GLY A 98 -5.92 29.79 -38.46
C GLY A 98 -4.82 29.44 -37.47
N TRP A 99 -5.15 29.13 -36.20
CA TRP A 99 -4.20 28.63 -35.20
C TRP A 99 -4.28 27.11 -35.11
N GLN A 100 -3.12 26.47 -34.92
CA GLN A 100 -3.00 25.03 -34.74
C GLN A 100 -2.87 24.69 -33.26
N ILE A 101 -3.67 23.73 -32.80
CA ILE A 101 -3.50 23.15 -31.47
C ILE A 101 -2.33 22.15 -31.52
N LEU A 102 -1.29 22.43 -30.73
CA LEU A 102 -0.19 21.48 -30.50
C LEU A 102 -0.11 21.25 -28.99
N LYS A 103 -0.41 20.01 -28.57
CA LYS A 103 -0.62 19.64 -27.16
C LYS A 103 -1.72 20.47 -26.49
N ASN A 104 -1.34 21.39 -25.60
CA ASN A 104 -2.24 22.20 -24.79
C ASN A 104 -2.10 23.70 -25.10
N SER A 105 -1.54 24.06 -26.26
CA SER A 105 -1.32 25.45 -26.65
C SER A 105 -1.62 25.68 -28.12
N CYS A 106 -1.90 26.93 -28.48
CA CYS A 106 -2.26 27.36 -29.82
C CYS A 106 -1.07 28.06 -30.48
N TYR A 107 -0.75 27.63 -31.70
CA TYR A 107 0.37 28.15 -32.48
C TYR A 107 -0.13 28.74 -33.80
N PHE A 108 0.31 29.95 -34.12
CA PHE A 108 0.07 30.56 -35.42
C PHE A 108 1.36 30.57 -36.21
N PHE A 109 1.31 30.02 -37.42
CA PHE A 109 2.43 30.01 -38.34
C PHE A 109 2.12 30.95 -39.50
N SER A 110 2.90 32.03 -39.63
CA SER A 110 2.83 32.89 -40.80
C SER A 110 3.25 32.13 -42.06
N GLU A 111 2.71 32.53 -43.22
CA GLU A 111 3.07 31.95 -44.50
C GLU A 111 4.59 32.01 -44.74
N ASN A 112 5.17 30.94 -45.29
CA ASN A 112 6.61 30.86 -45.57
C ASN A 112 7.00 31.52 -46.91
N GLN A 113 6.36 32.62 -47.27
CA GLN A 113 6.70 33.40 -48.47
C GLN A 113 7.73 34.48 -48.11
N ALA A 114 8.64 34.82 -49.02
CA ALA A 114 9.61 35.88 -48.76
C ALA A 114 8.93 37.23 -48.46
N ALA A 115 7.78 37.49 -49.09
CA ALA A 115 7.00 38.71 -48.92
C ALA A 115 6.27 38.81 -47.55
N SER A 116 6.03 37.68 -46.87
CA SER A 116 5.34 37.64 -45.57
C SER A 116 6.30 37.65 -44.37
N LYS A 117 7.61 37.53 -44.62
CA LYS A 117 8.64 37.59 -43.57
C LYS A 117 8.76 39.00 -43.03
N LYS A 118 8.75 39.10 -41.70
CA LYS A 118 8.88 40.36 -40.97
C LYS A 118 10.19 40.36 -40.16
N ASN A 119 10.70 41.53 -39.79
CA ASN A 119 11.75 41.60 -38.76
C ASN A 119 11.18 41.18 -37.39
N TRP A 120 12.04 41.04 -36.38
CA TRP A 120 11.62 40.53 -35.07
C TRP A 120 10.56 41.41 -34.39
N PHE A 121 10.71 42.73 -34.44
CA PHE A 121 9.77 43.67 -33.81
C PHE A 121 8.40 43.63 -34.47
N ASP A 122 8.37 43.64 -35.80
CA ASP A 122 7.12 43.59 -36.57
C ASP A 122 6.43 42.22 -36.45
N SER A 123 7.21 41.13 -36.33
CA SER A 123 6.68 39.78 -36.09
C SER A 123 5.98 39.70 -34.74
N ARG A 124 6.62 40.24 -33.70
CA ARG A 124 6.02 40.28 -32.36
C ARG A 124 4.77 41.13 -32.31
N ALA A 125 4.80 42.32 -32.93
CA ALA A 125 3.64 43.19 -33.02
C ALA A 125 2.46 42.51 -33.75
N ASP A 126 2.73 41.77 -34.83
CA ASP A 126 1.73 40.98 -35.56
C ASP A 126 1.12 39.88 -34.69
N CYS A 127 1.93 39.09 -33.98
CA CYS A 127 1.44 38.06 -33.04
C CYS A 127 0.56 38.65 -31.93
N ILE A 128 0.97 39.78 -31.36
CA ILE A 128 0.18 40.51 -30.35
C ILE A 128 -1.16 40.97 -30.94
N SER A 129 -1.16 41.51 -32.16
CA SER A 129 -2.40 41.96 -32.82
C SER A 129 -3.41 40.83 -33.07
N LYS A 130 -2.94 39.57 -33.16
CA LYS A 130 -3.76 38.36 -33.34
C LYS A 130 -4.21 37.70 -32.03
N GLY A 131 -3.87 38.30 -30.88
CA GLY A 131 -4.24 37.79 -29.56
C GLY A 131 -3.26 36.78 -28.95
N GLY A 132 -2.03 36.67 -29.47
CA GLY A 132 -0.96 35.88 -28.86
C GLY A 132 0.30 36.70 -28.56
N ASP A 133 1.46 36.04 -28.52
CA ASP A 133 2.79 36.69 -28.52
C ASP A 133 3.72 35.85 -29.40
N LEU A 134 4.88 36.39 -29.77
CA LEU A 134 5.88 35.68 -30.53
C LEU A 134 6.37 34.47 -29.72
N LEU A 135 6.44 33.30 -30.37
CA LEU A 135 6.79 32.04 -29.74
C LEU A 135 8.17 32.11 -29.03
N VAL A 136 8.18 31.73 -27.75
CA VAL A 136 9.40 31.49 -26.97
C VAL A 136 9.49 30.00 -26.68
N ILE A 137 10.53 29.36 -27.18
CA ILE A 137 10.74 27.92 -27.02
C ILE A 137 11.43 27.68 -25.68
N ASN A 138 10.71 27.03 -24.76
CA ASN A 138 11.16 26.84 -23.37
C ASN A 138 11.89 25.51 -23.15
N ASN A 139 11.69 24.53 -24.04
CA ASN A 139 12.29 23.22 -23.90
C ASN A 139 12.49 22.50 -25.25
N MET A 140 13.28 21.43 -25.22
CA MET A 140 13.62 20.66 -26.41
C MET A 140 12.40 19.96 -27.04
N GLU A 141 11.42 19.58 -26.23
CA GLU A 141 10.22 18.92 -26.73
C GLU A 141 9.35 19.89 -27.56
N GLU A 142 9.20 21.12 -27.09
CA GLU A 142 8.55 22.22 -27.82
C GLU A 142 9.32 22.56 -29.10
N GLN A 143 10.66 22.61 -29.05
CA GLN A 143 11.50 22.80 -30.22
C GLN A 143 11.26 21.74 -31.32
N MET A 144 11.21 20.47 -30.92
CA MET A 144 10.95 19.35 -31.84
C MET A 144 9.54 19.43 -32.42
N LEU A 145 8.54 19.66 -31.57
CA LEU A 145 7.13 19.79 -31.97
C LEU A 145 6.94 20.92 -32.98
N VAL A 146 7.50 22.09 -32.74
CA VAL A 146 7.40 23.25 -33.63
C VAL A 146 8.10 22.98 -34.97
N ASN A 147 9.31 22.41 -34.95
CA ASN A 147 10.07 22.13 -36.16
C ASN A 147 9.37 21.11 -37.08
N ASP A 148 8.74 20.07 -36.51
CA ASP A 148 8.04 19.05 -37.29
C ASP A 148 6.75 19.57 -37.93
N ASN A 149 6.09 20.53 -37.29
CA ASN A 149 4.85 21.13 -37.79
C ASN A 149 5.10 22.31 -38.75
N PHE A 150 6.18 23.09 -38.53
CA PHE A 150 6.56 24.20 -39.42
C PHE A 150 6.80 23.73 -40.87
N ARG A 151 7.42 22.56 -41.06
CA ARG A 151 7.75 21.99 -42.39
C ARG A 151 6.54 21.53 -43.21
N ARG A 152 5.36 21.36 -42.59
CA ARG A 152 4.16 20.89 -43.30
C ARG A 152 3.46 21.98 -44.12
N LEU A 153 3.81 23.25 -43.90
CA LEU A 153 3.26 24.39 -44.65
C LEU A 153 4.00 24.65 -45.99
N ASP A 154 5.03 23.85 -46.31
CA ASP A 154 5.80 23.94 -47.57
C ASP A 154 5.27 23.02 -48.68
N ARG A 155 4.15 22.30 -48.47
CA ARG A 155 3.56 21.37 -49.46
C ARG A 155 2.08 21.66 -49.74
N VAL A 156 1.79 22.77 -50.42
CA VAL A 156 0.70 22.90 -51.42
C VAL A 156 1.19 23.86 -52.49
#